data_AF-A0A8S2V982-F1
#
_entry.id   AF-A0A8S2V982-F1
#
_cell.length_a   1.000
_cell.length_b   1.000
_cell.length_c   1.000
_cell.angle_alpha   90.00
_cell.angle_beta   90.00
_cell.angle_gamma   90.00
#
_symmetry.space_group_name_H-M   'P 1'
#
loop_
_entity.id
_entity.type
_entity.pdbx_description
1 polymer ?
#
loop_
_entity_poly.entity_id
_entity_poly.type
_entity_poly.pdbx_seq_one_letter_code
_entity_poly.pdbx_strand_id
1 'polypeptide(L)'
;MYYKPMSLNLLYIRFVLEYLLERPDLLSQLRPLGLDLFNTHLQDFSVKFDERQRRKTKRQLAYLRSFENSNMSSSQRLSYNVLEYFTNESLNRQLSETFFCHHYLINQLFGAQTEIIALLTKYHRIKNIKEAEAYLLRVQRISLAFDQLIEQQKKRRENGIETPRFVLERVVNDLKIFRDQLSTEPNQSPLVFTFVDKLKENNLPLDKRSSLITRLLTVIKTFVIPAYARLITMLENELSRSTTDHGVYQLPSGDIYYRLCLQFHTTTDMTPDEIHQLGLTQVDKIQKQIKTNVIKELEKDPIHQYNKHDVENSRKQILDD
;
A
#
# COMPACT_ATOMS: atom_id res chain seq x y z
N MET A 1 21.16 -16.28 13.77
CA MET A 1 20.53 -15.78 15.01
C MET A 1 19.23 -16.57 15.26
N TYR A 2 19.32 -17.81 15.76
CA TYR A 2 18.18 -18.78 15.78
C TYR A 2 17.70 -19.18 17.19
N TYR A 3 18.19 -18.52 18.24
CA TYR A 3 17.83 -18.83 19.63
C TYR A 3 16.64 -18.00 20.12
N LYS A 4 15.88 -18.55 21.07
CA LYS A 4 14.85 -17.82 21.82
C LYS A 4 15.52 -16.65 22.56
N PRO A 5 15.01 -15.40 22.44
CA PRO A 5 15.53 -14.28 23.22
C PRO A 5 15.40 -14.52 24.73
N MET A 6 16.32 -13.96 25.53
CA MET A 6 16.32 -14.16 26.98
C MET A 6 15.22 -13.37 27.72
N SER A 7 14.63 -12.37 27.08
CA SER A 7 13.56 -11.55 27.65
C SER A 7 12.59 -11.07 26.58
N LEU A 8 11.39 -10.68 27.02
CA LEU A 8 10.35 -10.12 26.15
C LEU A 8 10.80 -8.81 25.48
N ASN A 9 11.54 -7.95 26.19
CA ASN A 9 12.07 -6.72 25.62
C ASN A 9 13.08 -7.00 24.48
N LEU A 10 13.94 -7.99 24.66
CA LEU A 10 14.89 -8.39 23.62
C LEU A 10 14.17 -9.01 22.41
N LEU A 11 13.07 -9.73 22.65
CA LEU A 11 12.19 -10.22 21.59
C LEU A 11 11.59 -9.06 20.79
N TYR A 12 11.08 -8.02 21.45
CA TYR A 12 10.53 -6.83 20.79
C TYR A 12 11.57 -6.11 19.95
N ILE A 13 12.75 -5.83 20.50
CA ILE A 13 13.85 -5.20 19.76
C ILE A 13 14.20 -6.02 18.52
N ARG A 14 14.29 -7.34 18.67
CA ARG A 14 14.57 -8.24 17.56
C ARG A 14 13.49 -8.19 16.48
N PHE A 15 12.20 -8.17 16.85
CA PHE A 15 11.10 -8.07 15.89
C PHE A 15 11.20 -6.78 15.09
N VAL A 16 11.41 -5.65 15.77
CA VAL A 16 11.54 -4.35 15.10
C VAL A 16 12.74 -4.32 14.17
N LEU A 17 13.90 -4.80 14.61
CA LEU A 17 15.10 -4.83 13.76
C LEU A 17 14.93 -5.76 12.55
N GLU A 18 14.40 -6.96 12.74
CA GLU A 18 14.13 -7.90 11.64
C GLU A 18 13.09 -7.34 10.66
N TYR A 19 12.08 -6.60 11.14
CA TYR A 19 11.10 -5.92 10.29
C TYR A 19 11.73 -4.77 9.49
N LEU A 20 12.52 -3.91 10.14
CA LEU A 20 13.16 -2.77 9.48
C LEU A 20 14.18 -3.21 8.42
N LEU A 21 15.03 -4.18 8.71
CA LEU A 21 16.08 -4.65 7.79
C LEU A 21 15.52 -5.28 6.50
N GLU A 22 14.28 -5.72 6.51
CA GLU A 22 13.60 -6.29 5.33
C GLU A 22 12.66 -5.28 4.64
N ARG A 23 12.65 -4.02 5.09
CA ARG A 23 11.85 -2.92 4.54
C ARG A 23 12.74 -1.74 4.10
N PRO A 24 13.43 -1.86 2.93
CA PRO A 24 14.26 -0.79 2.38
C PRO A 24 13.52 0.54 2.19
N ASP A 25 12.22 0.48 1.93
CA ASP A 25 11.30 1.61 1.82
C ASP A 25 11.16 2.33 3.17
N LEU A 26 10.87 1.59 4.23
CA LEU A 26 10.69 2.15 5.57
C LEU A 26 12.00 2.70 6.14
N LEU A 27 13.13 2.04 5.87
CA LEU A 27 14.45 2.56 6.23
C LEU A 27 14.78 3.88 5.52
N SER A 28 14.38 4.03 4.26
CA SER A 28 14.54 5.29 3.52
C SER A 28 13.64 6.41 4.05
N GLN A 29 12.45 6.07 4.57
CA GLN A 29 11.51 7.00 5.18
C GLN A 29 11.95 7.42 6.59
N LEU A 30 12.21 6.46 7.47
CA LEU A 30 12.51 6.69 8.89
C LEU A 30 13.94 7.14 9.13
N ARG A 31 14.90 6.64 8.33
CA ARG A 31 16.35 6.92 8.44
C ARG A 31 16.85 6.82 9.89
N PRO A 32 16.61 5.70 10.58
CA PRO A 32 17.06 5.55 11.95
C PRO A 32 18.57 5.77 11.99
N LEU A 33 19.00 6.74 12.80
CA LEU A 33 20.41 7.08 13.02
C LEU A 33 21.19 7.49 11.74
N GLY A 34 20.49 7.91 10.67
CA GLY A 34 21.13 8.32 9.41
C GLY A 34 21.75 7.19 8.59
N LEU A 35 21.35 5.93 8.82
CA LEU A 35 21.88 4.77 8.10
C LEU A 35 21.30 4.68 6.67
N ASP A 36 22.20 4.65 5.68
CA ASP A 36 21.86 4.57 4.24
C ASP A 36 22.10 3.15 3.65
N LEU A 37 22.11 2.11 4.50
CA LEU A 37 22.52 0.73 4.17
C LEU A 37 21.71 0.08 3.03
N PHE A 38 20.48 0.52 2.79
CA PHE A 38 19.54 -0.09 1.84
C PHE A 38 19.08 0.87 0.74
N ASN A 39 19.76 2.00 0.55
CA ASN A 39 19.36 3.01 -0.45
C ASN A 39 19.51 2.52 -1.90
N THR A 40 20.12 1.36 -2.13
CA THR A 40 20.22 0.70 -3.45
C THR A 40 19.15 -0.38 -3.68
N HIS A 41 18.33 -0.70 -2.69
CA HIS A 41 17.39 -1.83 -2.72
C HIS A 41 15.94 -1.37 -2.84
N LEU A 42 15.17 -2.08 -3.66
CA LEU A 42 13.70 -2.07 -3.57
C LEU A 42 13.25 -3.22 -2.68
N GLN A 43 11.97 -3.20 -2.30
CA GLN A 43 11.34 -4.34 -1.64
C GLN A 43 11.45 -5.59 -2.54
N ASP A 44 11.65 -6.74 -1.90
CA ASP A 44 11.66 -8.05 -2.58
C ASP A 44 10.22 -8.56 -2.67
N PHE A 45 9.68 -8.58 -3.88
CA PHE A 45 8.32 -9.05 -4.16
C PHE A 45 8.28 -10.53 -4.56
N SER A 46 9.39 -11.26 -4.48
CA SER A 46 9.43 -12.66 -4.92
C SER A 46 8.58 -13.59 -4.04
N VAL A 47 8.07 -14.67 -4.62
CA VAL A 47 7.36 -15.73 -3.88
C VAL A 47 8.21 -16.28 -2.71
N LYS A 48 9.53 -16.37 -2.93
CA LYS A 48 10.49 -16.84 -1.91
C LYS A 48 10.58 -15.87 -0.72
N PHE A 49 10.40 -14.57 -0.94
CA PHE A 49 10.33 -13.60 0.13
C PHE A 49 9.16 -13.90 1.05
N ASP A 50 7.97 -14.13 0.49
CA ASP A 50 6.76 -14.38 1.28
C ASP A 50 6.84 -15.68 2.07
N GLU A 51 7.38 -16.74 1.49
CA GLU A 51 7.64 -17.98 2.23
C GLU A 51 8.60 -17.77 3.40
N ARG A 52 9.64 -16.96 3.20
CA ARG A 52 10.57 -16.60 4.26
C ARG A 52 9.86 -15.77 5.34
N GLN A 53 9.03 -14.80 4.96
CA GLN A 53 8.22 -14.03 5.90
C GLN A 53 7.30 -14.93 6.71
N ARG A 54 6.54 -15.81 6.06
CA ARG A 54 5.65 -16.76 6.73
C ARG A 54 6.40 -17.62 7.75
N ARG A 55 7.51 -18.23 7.37
CA ARG A 55 8.33 -19.06 8.28
C ARG A 55 8.88 -18.25 9.46
N LYS A 56 9.37 -17.03 9.18
CA LYS A 56 9.87 -16.12 10.21
C LYS A 56 8.77 -15.72 11.18
N THR A 57 7.61 -15.29 10.68
CA THR A 57 6.47 -14.85 11.50
C THR A 57 5.88 -16.00 12.32
N LYS A 58 5.76 -17.22 11.77
CA LYS A 58 5.37 -18.43 12.55
C LYS A 58 6.31 -18.65 13.73
N ARG A 59 7.63 -18.57 13.51
CA ARG A 59 8.65 -18.71 14.56
C ARG A 59 8.57 -17.56 15.59
N GLN A 60 8.41 -16.34 15.12
CA GLN A 60 8.26 -15.15 15.95
C GLN A 60 7.05 -15.27 16.89
N LEU A 61 5.88 -15.65 16.35
CA LEU A 61 4.68 -15.89 17.16
C LEU A 61 4.89 -16.99 18.20
N ALA A 62 5.57 -18.09 17.84
CA ALA A 62 5.90 -19.15 18.78
C ALA A 62 6.80 -18.65 19.92
N TYR A 63 7.83 -17.84 19.62
CA TYR A 63 8.64 -17.22 20.66
C TYR A 63 7.84 -16.29 21.53
N LEU A 64 6.97 -15.45 20.95
CA LEU A 64 6.11 -14.54 21.70
C LEU A 64 5.19 -15.31 22.65
N ARG A 65 4.44 -16.29 22.15
CA ARG A 65 3.56 -17.15 22.98
C ARG A 65 4.30 -17.86 24.11
N SER A 66 5.57 -18.22 23.93
CA SER A 66 6.38 -18.80 25.00
C SER A 66 6.69 -17.87 26.20
N PHE A 67 6.30 -16.60 26.13
CA PHE A 67 6.38 -15.63 27.23
C PHE A 67 5.03 -15.36 27.90
N GLU A 68 3.91 -15.97 27.47
CA GLU A 68 2.55 -15.69 27.97
C GLU A 68 2.45 -15.69 29.51
N ASN A 69 3.09 -16.65 30.17
CA ASN A 69 3.08 -16.80 31.63
C ASN A 69 4.20 -16.04 32.35
N SER A 70 4.90 -15.14 31.66
CA SER A 70 5.94 -14.32 32.30
C SER A 70 5.30 -13.30 33.24
N ASN A 71 6.01 -12.94 34.31
CA ASN A 71 5.59 -11.84 35.16
C ASN A 71 5.70 -10.51 34.39
N MET A 72 4.56 -9.93 34.03
CA MET A 72 4.44 -8.72 33.22
C MET A 72 3.66 -7.65 33.98
N SER A 73 4.11 -6.41 33.93
CA SER A 73 3.29 -5.26 34.33
C SER A 73 2.07 -5.14 33.40
N SER A 74 1.06 -4.38 33.81
CA SER A 74 -0.14 -4.14 32.99
C SER A 74 0.21 -3.55 31.61
N SER A 75 1.20 -2.66 31.54
CA SER A 75 1.69 -2.08 30.28
C SER A 75 2.41 -3.10 29.40
N GLN A 76 3.22 -3.97 30.00
CA GLN A 76 3.88 -5.06 29.27
C GLN A 76 2.87 -6.07 28.74
N ARG A 77 1.84 -6.38 29.53
CA ARG A 77 0.74 -7.27 29.13
C ARG A 77 -0.07 -6.69 27.97
N LEU A 78 -0.36 -5.40 27.99
CA LEU A 78 -1.01 -4.74 26.86
C LEU A 78 -0.14 -4.81 25.60
N SER A 79 1.14 -4.46 25.71
CA SER A 79 2.09 -4.54 24.58
C SER A 79 2.20 -5.97 24.02
N TYR A 80 2.19 -6.97 24.90
CA TYR A 80 2.19 -8.38 24.53
C TYR A 80 0.93 -8.74 23.75
N ASN A 81 -0.25 -8.42 24.27
CA ASN A 81 -1.53 -8.75 23.64
C ASN A 81 -1.65 -8.10 22.25
N VAL A 82 -1.24 -6.84 22.12
CA VAL A 82 -1.25 -6.12 20.84
C VAL A 82 -0.31 -6.80 19.84
N LEU A 83 0.91 -7.12 20.23
CA LEU A 83 1.86 -7.76 19.33
C LEU A 83 1.43 -9.17 18.95
N GLU A 84 0.88 -9.94 19.89
CA GLU A 84 0.37 -11.29 19.66
C GLU A 84 -0.78 -11.25 18.66
N TYR A 85 -1.76 -10.38 18.90
CA TYR A 85 -2.91 -10.18 18.03
C TYR A 85 -2.46 -9.88 16.59
N PHE A 86 -1.66 -8.83 16.38
CA PHE A 86 -1.24 -8.44 15.03
C PHE A 86 -0.33 -9.48 14.36
N THR A 87 0.50 -10.20 15.13
CA THR A 87 1.35 -11.27 14.58
C THR A 87 0.51 -12.47 14.15
N ASN A 88 -0.47 -12.88 14.97
CA ASN A 88 -1.41 -13.95 14.67
C ASN A 88 -2.29 -13.59 13.46
N GLU A 89 -2.86 -12.39 13.44
CA GLU A 89 -3.65 -11.88 12.32
C GLU A 89 -2.87 -11.84 11.01
N SER A 90 -1.59 -11.47 11.06
CA SER A 90 -0.74 -11.50 9.87
C SER A 90 -0.61 -12.92 9.31
N LEU A 91 -0.55 -13.97 10.14
CA LEU A 91 -0.50 -15.37 9.69
C LEU A 91 -1.84 -15.90 9.22
N ASN A 92 -2.94 -15.41 9.78
CA ASN A 92 -4.29 -15.86 9.40
C ASN A 92 -4.77 -15.22 8.10
N ARG A 93 -4.26 -14.02 7.75
CA ARG A 93 -4.69 -13.27 6.57
C ARG A 93 -3.56 -13.03 5.56
N GLN A 94 -2.60 -12.15 5.89
CA GLN A 94 -1.61 -11.66 4.93
C GLN A 94 -0.58 -12.71 4.51
N LEU A 95 -0.10 -13.52 5.46
CA LEU A 95 0.91 -14.56 5.30
C LEU A 95 0.30 -15.96 5.38
N SER A 96 -1.03 -16.07 5.28
CA SER A 96 -1.75 -17.33 5.27
C SER A 96 -1.31 -18.24 4.13
N GLU A 97 -1.47 -19.54 4.27
CA GLU A 97 -1.31 -20.44 3.12
C GLU A 97 -2.54 -20.39 2.22
N THR A 98 -3.71 -20.18 2.80
CA THR A 98 -5.00 -20.08 2.11
C THR A 98 -5.23 -18.69 1.50
N PHE A 99 -4.96 -17.63 2.27
CA PHE A 99 -5.41 -16.26 1.92
C PHE A 99 -4.30 -15.33 1.41
N PHE A 100 -3.05 -15.79 1.34
CA PHE A 100 -1.93 -14.94 0.91
C PHE A 100 -2.13 -14.36 -0.50
N CYS A 101 -2.72 -15.13 -1.41
CA CYS A 101 -2.96 -14.69 -2.78
C CYS A 101 -4.12 -13.68 -2.90
N HIS A 102 -5.04 -13.60 -1.94
CA HIS A 102 -6.26 -12.78 -2.00
C HIS A 102 -6.02 -11.28 -1.94
N HIS A 103 -4.80 -10.84 -1.61
CA HIS A 103 -4.42 -9.43 -1.66
C HIS A 103 -3.82 -9.05 -3.01
N TYR A 104 -4.36 -8.01 -3.65
CA TYR A 104 -3.89 -7.47 -4.93
C TYR A 104 -2.68 -6.55 -4.76
N LEU A 105 -1.48 -7.04 -5.08
CA LEU A 105 -0.23 -6.25 -5.00
C LEU A 105 -0.20 -5.08 -5.98
N ILE A 106 -0.92 -5.21 -7.08
CA ILE A 106 -1.02 -4.21 -8.14
C ILE A 106 -2.45 -3.69 -8.13
N ASN A 107 -2.63 -2.44 -7.74
CA ASN A 107 -3.92 -1.78 -7.68
C ASN A 107 -3.77 -0.26 -7.79
N GLN A 108 -4.87 0.45 -8.06
CA GLN A 108 -4.93 1.88 -8.36
C GLN A 108 -4.75 2.80 -7.13
N LEU A 109 -4.83 2.29 -5.90
CA LEU A 109 -4.77 3.11 -4.68
C LEU A 109 -3.41 3.01 -3.99
N PHE A 110 -2.97 1.78 -3.71
CA PHE A 110 -1.79 1.45 -2.92
C PHE A 110 -0.98 0.32 -3.56
N GLY A 111 -0.94 0.28 -4.90
CA GLY A 111 -0.21 -0.76 -5.61
C GLY A 111 1.32 -0.58 -5.53
N ALA A 112 2.04 -1.69 -5.52
CA ALA A 112 3.50 -1.72 -5.48
C ALA A 112 4.14 -0.88 -6.59
N GLN A 113 3.53 -0.85 -7.78
CA GLN A 113 3.98 -0.02 -8.91
C GLN A 113 3.98 1.48 -8.59
N THR A 114 3.05 1.94 -7.74
CA THR A 114 2.96 3.34 -7.29
C THR A 114 3.90 3.59 -6.11
N GLU A 115 3.96 2.67 -5.15
CA GLU A 115 4.82 2.80 -3.96
C GLU A 115 6.32 2.86 -4.32
N ILE A 116 6.76 2.08 -5.32
CA ILE A 116 8.14 2.13 -5.83
C ILE A 116 8.48 3.54 -6.34
N ILE A 117 7.56 4.17 -7.08
CA ILE A 117 7.77 5.52 -7.61
C ILE A 117 7.74 6.56 -6.48
N ALA A 118 6.84 6.42 -5.50
CA ALA A 118 6.81 7.29 -4.32
C ALA A 118 8.11 7.20 -3.51
N LEU A 119 8.67 6.00 -3.33
CA LEU A 119 9.94 5.77 -2.68
C LEU A 119 11.08 6.55 -3.34
N LEU A 120 11.20 6.43 -4.66
CA LEU A 120 12.25 7.10 -5.43
C LEU A 120 12.07 8.63 -5.41
N THR A 121 10.87 9.10 -5.69
CA THR A 121 10.62 10.53 -5.90
C THR A 121 10.56 11.31 -4.59
N LYS A 122 9.95 10.76 -3.53
CA LYS A 122 9.71 11.47 -2.26
C LYS A 122 10.76 11.17 -1.20
N TYR A 123 11.14 9.90 -1.02
CA TYR A 123 11.89 9.48 0.17
C TYR A 123 13.39 9.24 -0.07
N HIS A 124 13.79 8.90 -1.30
CA HIS A 124 15.21 8.79 -1.65
C HIS A 124 15.85 10.19 -1.65
N ARG A 125 16.87 10.40 -0.80
CA ARG A 125 17.61 11.67 -0.75
C ARG A 125 18.85 11.57 -1.62
N ILE A 126 19.30 12.70 -2.14
CA ILE A 126 20.52 12.80 -2.92
C ILE A 126 21.31 13.95 -2.32
N LYS A 127 22.30 13.65 -1.47
CA LYS A 127 23.14 14.66 -0.80
C LYS A 127 24.56 14.74 -1.35
N ASN A 128 24.97 13.70 -2.07
CA ASN A 128 26.33 13.54 -2.57
C ASN A 128 26.30 12.55 -3.74
N ILE A 129 27.46 12.36 -4.36
CA ILE A 129 27.58 11.49 -5.52
C ILE A 129 27.20 10.04 -5.22
N LYS A 130 27.53 9.51 -4.04
CA LYS A 130 27.20 8.13 -3.63
C LYS A 130 25.68 7.92 -3.56
N GLU A 131 24.93 8.87 -3.02
CA GLU A 131 23.47 8.81 -2.97
C GLU A 131 22.82 8.95 -4.35
N ALA A 132 23.44 9.72 -5.25
CA ALA A 132 23.00 9.80 -6.65
C ALA A 132 23.22 8.46 -7.37
N GLU A 133 24.38 7.82 -7.18
CA GLU A 133 24.65 6.47 -7.70
C GLU A 133 23.66 5.44 -7.14
N ALA A 134 23.36 5.52 -5.84
CA ALA A 134 22.38 4.65 -5.21
C ALA A 134 20.98 4.82 -5.83
N TYR A 135 20.59 6.05 -6.17
CA TYR A 135 19.35 6.33 -6.89
C TYR A 135 19.30 5.62 -8.24
N LEU A 136 20.36 5.75 -9.06
CA LEU A 136 20.45 5.09 -10.37
C LEU A 136 20.29 3.57 -10.25
N LEU A 137 20.99 2.96 -9.28
CA LEU A 137 20.86 1.53 -8.99
C LEU A 137 19.43 1.16 -8.59
N ARG A 138 18.78 1.98 -7.75
CA ARG A 138 17.41 1.72 -7.29
C ARG A 138 16.37 1.86 -8.42
N VAL A 139 16.56 2.82 -9.32
CA VAL A 139 15.75 2.97 -10.55
C VAL A 139 15.94 1.75 -11.45
N GLN A 140 17.18 1.26 -11.62
CA GLN A 140 17.45 0.04 -12.38
C GLN A 140 16.71 -1.18 -11.81
N ARG A 141 16.59 -1.26 -10.47
CA ARG A 141 15.91 -2.37 -9.78
C ARG A 141 14.39 -2.42 -10.03
N ILE A 142 13.78 -1.38 -10.60
CA ILE A 142 12.37 -1.43 -11.04
C ILE A 142 12.14 -2.62 -11.96
N SER A 143 13.09 -2.95 -12.86
CA SER A 143 12.94 -4.10 -13.75
C SER A 143 12.75 -5.40 -12.98
N LEU A 144 13.62 -5.67 -12.02
CA LEU A 144 13.53 -6.89 -11.20
C LEU A 144 12.25 -6.90 -10.36
N ALA A 145 11.90 -5.76 -9.74
CA ALA A 145 10.68 -5.66 -8.94
C ALA A 145 9.43 -5.96 -9.78
N PHE A 146 9.37 -5.46 -11.01
CA PHE A 146 8.24 -5.72 -11.91
C PHE A 146 8.21 -7.18 -12.39
N ASP A 147 9.36 -7.80 -12.65
CA ASP A 147 9.42 -9.22 -12.98
C ASP A 147 8.91 -10.10 -11.82
N GLN A 148 9.24 -9.74 -10.57
CA GLN A 148 8.72 -10.40 -9.38
C GLN A 148 7.21 -10.17 -9.20
N LEU A 149 6.71 -8.97 -9.46
CA LEU A 149 5.28 -8.68 -9.44
C LEU A 149 4.51 -9.48 -10.49
N ILE A 150 5.08 -9.68 -11.69
CA ILE A 150 4.52 -10.55 -12.74
C ILE A 150 4.46 -12.00 -12.26
N GLU A 151 5.53 -12.53 -11.65
CA GLU A 151 5.55 -13.89 -11.09
C GLU A 151 4.47 -14.07 -10.01
N GLN A 152 4.35 -13.08 -9.13
CA GLN A 152 3.36 -13.05 -8.06
C GLN A 152 1.93 -13.00 -8.57
N GLN A 153 1.69 -12.24 -9.64
CA GLN A 153 0.37 -12.15 -10.25
C GLN A 153 0.02 -13.47 -10.97
N LYS A 154 0.98 -14.10 -11.64
CA LYS A 154 0.81 -15.45 -12.20
C LYS A 154 0.44 -16.47 -11.11
N LYS A 155 1.14 -16.46 -9.97
CA LYS A 155 0.83 -17.35 -8.84
C LYS A 155 -0.61 -17.14 -8.32
N ARG A 156 -1.07 -15.88 -8.22
CA ARG A 156 -2.46 -15.56 -7.83
C ARG A 156 -3.46 -16.17 -8.79
N ARG A 157 -3.22 -16.02 -10.09
CA ARG A 157 -4.06 -16.60 -11.13
C ARG A 157 -4.12 -18.13 -11.03
N GLU A 158 -2.98 -18.79 -10.81
CA GLU A 158 -2.92 -20.25 -10.60
C GLU A 158 -3.73 -20.71 -9.37
N ASN A 159 -3.98 -19.83 -8.41
CA ASN A 159 -4.80 -20.08 -7.22
C ASN A 159 -6.26 -19.58 -7.40
N GLY A 160 -6.68 -19.25 -8.62
CA GLY A 160 -8.04 -18.75 -8.90
C GLY A 160 -8.31 -17.35 -8.36
N ILE A 161 -7.27 -16.57 -8.08
CA ILE A 161 -7.39 -15.18 -7.63
C ILE A 161 -7.23 -14.25 -8.82
N GLU A 162 -8.32 -13.61 -9.22
CA GLU A 162 -8.37 -12.67 -10.33
C GLU A 162 -8.53 -11.23 -9.83
N THR A 163 -7.77 -10.31 -10.42
CA THR A 163 -7.89 -8.88 -10.12
C THR A 163 -9.15 -8.32 -10.80
N PRO A 164 -9.98 -7.53 -10.10
CA PRO A 164 -11.19 -6.97 -10.69
C PRO A 164 -10.91 -6.12 -11.93
N ARG A 165 -11.80 -6.21 -12.93
CA ARG A 165 -11.65 -5.50 -14.21
C ARG A 165 -11.39 -4.01 -14.06
N PHE A 166 -12.18 -3.31 -13.24
CA PHE A 166 -12.05 -1.85 -13.05
C PHE A 166 -10.67 -1.45 -12.47
N VAL A 167 -10.04 -2.33 -11.68
CA VAL A 167 -8.68 -2.12 -11.16
C VAL A 167 -7.68 -2.25 -12.30
N LEU A 168 -7.78 -3.31 -13.10
CA LEU A 168 -6.90 -3.57 -14.24
C LEU A 168 -6.97 -2.45 -15.28
N GLU A 169 -8.17 -2.01 -15.66
CA GLU A 169 -8.36 -0.93 -16.64
C GLU A 169 -7.63 0.34 -16.21
N ARG A 170 -7.82 0.76 -14.95
CA ARG A 170 -7.19 1.96 -14.42
C ARG A 170 -5.67 1.81 -14.32
N VAL A 171 -5.18 0.70 -13.78
CA VAL A 171 -3.73 0.48 -13.64
C VAL A 171 -3.05 0.39 -15.01
N VAL A 172 -3.61 -0.32 -15.98
CA VAL A 172 -3.05 -0.42 -17.34
C VAL A 172 -2.97 0.97 -17.98
N ASN A 173 -4.02 1.78 -17.86
CA ASN A 173 -4.03 3.15 -18.36
C ASN A 173 -2.93 4.00 -17.72
N ASP A 174 -2.84 4.01 -16.39
CA ASP A 174 -1.86 4.80 -15.65
C ASP A 174 -0.41 4.37 -15.99
N LEU A 175 -0.17 3.07 -16.11
CA LEU A 175 1.14 2.52 -16.50
C LEU A 175 1.53 2.91 -17.93
N LYS A 176 0.59 2.89 -18.88
CA LYS A 176 0.83 3.32 -20.27
C LYS A 176 1.21 4.79 -20.33
N ILE A 177 0.41 5.66 -19.69
CA ILE A 177 0.68 7.11 -19.63
C ILE A 177 2.08 7.35 -19.07
N PHE A 178 2.44 6.69 -17.97
CA PHE A 178 3.74 6.88 -17.35
C PHE A 178 4.90 6.36 -18.22
N ARG A 179 4.77 5.16 -18.82
CA ARG A 179 5.76 4.60 -19.75
C ARG A 179 5.97 5.50 -20.96
N ASP A 180 4.89 6.04 -21.52
CA ASP A 180 4.94 6.88 -22.70
C ASP A 180 5.61 8.22 -22.36
N GLN A 181 5.31 8.81 -21.19
CA GLN A 181 6.03 9.99 -20.69
C GLN A 181 7.53 9.72 -20.50
N LEU A 182 7.92 8.55 -19.96
CA LEU A 182 9.34 8.16 -19.84
C LEU A 182 10.05 8.09 -21.20
N SER A 183 9.30 7.89 -22.29
CA SER A 183 9.83 7.74 -23.64
C SER A 183 9.88 9.07 -24.40
N THR A 184 8.80 9.86 -24.33
CA THR A 184 8.63 11.10 -25.11
C THR A 184 9.19 12.32 -24.40
N GLU A 185 8.90 12.45 -23.11
CA GLU A 185 9.24 13.62 -22.28
C GLU A 185 9.96 13.18 -21.00
N PRO A 186 11.10 12.45 -21.09
CA PRO A 186 11.74 11.84 -19.93
C PRO A 186 12.10 12.85 -18.84
N ASN A 187 12.46 14.09 -19.24
CA ASN A 187 12.79 15.17 -18.30
C ASN A 187 11.58 15.63 -17.45
N GLN A 188 10.36 15.44 -17.93
CA GLN A 188 9.13 15.74 -17.19
C GLN A 188 8.67 14.57 -16.31
N SER A 189 9.24 13.37 -16.48
CA SER A 189 8.94 12.26 -15.59
C SER A 189 9.37 12.61 -14.15
N PRO A 190 8.53 12.32 -13.15
CA PRO A 190 8.89 12.47 -11.74
C PRO A 190 10.24 11.81 -11.37
N LEU A 191 10.64 10.71 -12.03
CA LEU A 191 11.93 10.06 -11.79
C LEU A 191 13.12 10.94 -12.17
N VAL A 192 13.03 11.68 -13.28
CA VAL A 192 14.12 12.54 -13.74
C VAL A 192 14.01 13.92 -13.11
N PHE A 193 12.83 14.52 -13.11
CA PHE A 193 12.58 15.85 -12.57
C PHE A 193 13.04 15.96 -11.11
N THR A 194 12.59 15.05 -10.25
CA THR A 194 12.97 15.08 -8.82
C THR A 194 14.44 14.77 -8.60
N PHE A 195 15.06 13.95 -9.45
CA PHE A 195 16.50 13.67 -9.40
C PHE A 195 17.32 14.92 -9.74
N VAL A 196 16.96 15.61 -10.82
CA VAL A 196 17.60 16.85 -11.27
C VAL A 196 17.48 17.92 -10.20
N ASP A 197 16.30 18.11 -9.63
CA ASP A 197 16.09 19.12 -8.58
C ASP A 197 16.92 18.84 -7.33
N LYS A 198 16.93 17.59 -6.85
CA LYS A 198 17.79 17.21 -5.70
C LYS A 198 19.27 17.34 -6.00
N LEU A 199 19.70 17.17 -7.26
CA LEU A 199 21.09 17.42 -7.65
C LEU A 199 21.46 18.90 -7.62
N LYS A 200 20.51 19.82 -7.89
CA LYS A 200 20.74 21.27 -7.81
C LYS A 200 21.08 21.73 -6.40
N GLU A 201 20.45 21.12 -5.41
CA GLU A 201 20.66 21.41 -3.98
C GLU A 201 22.06 21.00 -3.47
N ASN A 202 22.84 20.26 -4.27
CA ASN A 202 24.17 19.80 -3.90
C ASN A 202 25.27 20.65 -4.54
N ASN A 203 26.42 20.79 -3.88
CA ASN A 203 27.61 21.47 -4.41
C ASN A 203 28.42 20.61 -5.42
N LEU A 204 27.75 19.75 -6.21
CA LEU A 204 28.42 18.91 -7.19
C LEU A 204 28.84 19.71 -8.44
N PRO A 205 29.99 19.44 -9.07
CA PRO A 205 30.36 20.04 -10.35
C PRO A 205 29.33 19.80 -11.47
N LEU A 206 29.19 20.75 -12.40
CA LEU A 206 28.19 20.69 -13.48
C LEU A 206 28.39 19.50 -14.43
N ASP A 207 29.64 19.16 -14.73
CA ASP A 207 30.02 17.99 -15.55
C ASP A 207 29.55 16.68 -14.89
N LYS A 208 29.71 16.57 -13.56
CA LYS A 208 29.25 15.41 -12.79
C LYS A 208 27.74 15.31 -12.75
N ARG A 209 27.02 16.42 -12.55
CA ARG A 209 25.55 16.43 -12.59
C ARG A 209 25.04 15.99 -13.97
N SER A 210 25.63 16.53 -15.03
CA SER A 210 25.26 16.20 -16.41
C SER A 210 25.50 14.71 -16.72
N SER A 211 26.65 14.17 -16.28
CA SER A 211 26.96 12.75 -16.43
C SER A 211 25.96 11.84 -15.70
N LEU A 212 25.57 12.19 -14.46
CA LEU A 212 24.58 11.44 -13.69
C LEU A 212 23.19 11.45 -14.34
N ILE A 213 22.77 12.59 -14.88
CA ILE A 213 21.48 12.72 -15.60
C ILE A 213 21.47 11.84 -16.85
N THR A 214 22.52 11.90 -17.67
CA THR A 214 22.65 11.04 -18.87
C THR A 214 22.60 9.56 -18.52
N ARG A 215 23.25 9.16 -17.43
CA ARG A 215 23.24 7.77 -16.95
C ARG A 215 21.86 7.37 -16.43
N LEU A 216 21.15 8.24 -15.72
CA LEU A 216 19.77 7.98 -15.31
C LEU A 216 18.85 7.76 -16.51
N LEU A 217 18.94 8.63 -17.53
CA LEU A 217 18.17 8.48 -18.78
C LEU A 217 18.48 7.14 -19.48
N THR A 218 19.74 6.73 -19.48
CA THR A 218 20.16 5.43 -20.01
C THR A 218 19.56 4.28 -19.20
N VAL A 219 19.58 4.36 -17.87
CA VAL A 219 18.96 3.34 -17.00
C VAL A 219 17.46 3.24 -17.26
N ILE A 220 16.77 4.38 -17.37
CA ILE A 220 15.33 4.42 -17.67
C ILE A 220 15.04 3.76 -19.00
N LYS A 221 15.78 4.12 -20.05
CA LYS A 221 15.60 3.56 -21.40
C LYS A 221 15.86 2.05 -21.46
N THR A 222 16.91 1.59 -20.80
CA THR A 222 17.37 0.19 -20.90
C THR A 222 16.61 -0.75 -19.98
N PHE A 223 16.19 -0.30 -18.79
CA PHE A 223 15.61 -1.17 -17.77
C PHE A 223 14.17 -0.83 -17.43
N VAL A 224 13.83 0.45 -17.27
CA VAL A 224 12.52 0.87 -16.75
C VAL A 224 11.45 0.76 -17.83
N ILE A 225 11.65 1.36 -19.00
CA ILE A 225 10.66 1.34 -20.09
C ILE A 225 10.31 -0.11 -20.52
N PRO A 226 11.29 -1.02 -20.73
CA PRO A 226 10.97 -2.41 -21.04
C PRO A 226 10.25 -3.15 -19.92
N ALA A 227 10.55 -2.83 -18.65
CA ALA A 227 9.86 -3.43 -17.51
C ALA A 227 8.38 -3.02 -17.44
N TYR A 228 8.10 -1.73 -17.65
CA TYR A 228 6.73 -1.24 -17.77
C TYR A 228 5.99 -1.93 -18.93
N ALA A 229 6.65 -2.10 -20.09
CA ALA A 229 6.05 -2.79 -21.22
C ALA A 229 5.67 -4.25 -20.87
N ARG A 230 6.56 -5.02 -20.22
CA ARG A 230 6.26 -6.40 -19.79
C ARG A 230 5.09 -6.44 -18.79
N LEU A 231 5.07 -5.53 -17.82
CA LEU A 231 4.01 -5.47 -16.82
C LEU A 231 2.66 -5.12 -17.46
N ILE A 232 2.63 -4.13 -18.35
CA ILE A 232 1.44 -3.74 -19.11
C ILE A 232 0.91 -4.93 -19.92
N THR A 233 1.77 -5.63 -20.68
CA THR A 233 1.35 -6.79 -21.48
C THR A 233 0.74 -7.90 -20.61
N MET A 234 1.32 -8.17 -19.44
CA MET A 234 0.76 -9.15 -18.51
C MET A 234 -0.63 -8.72 -18.01
N LEU A 235 -0.78 -7.45 -17.58
CA LEU A 235 -2.05 -6.92 -17.08
C LEU A 235 -3.12 -6.81 -18.17
N GLU A 236 -2.75 -6.49 -19.40
CA GLU A 236 -3.67 -6.51 -20.55
C GLU A 236 -4.17 -7.92 -20.85
N ASN A 237 -3.30 -8.92 -20.73
CA ASN A 237 -3.72 -10.32 -20.85
C ASN A 237 -4.72 -10.70 -19.75
N GLU A 238 -4.53 -10.22 -18.52
CA GLU A 238 -5.52 -10.41 -17.45
C GLU A 238 -6.82 -9.68 -17.73
N LEU A 239 -6.73 -8.44 -18.19
CA LEU A 239 -7.88 -7.62 -18.52
C LEU A 239 -8.74 -8.24 -19.62
N SER A 240 -8.13 -8.96 -20.57
CA SER A 240 -8.87 -9.67 -21.61
C SER A 240 -9.69 -10.87 -21.09
N ARG A 241 -9.41 -11.32 -19.86
CA ARG A 241 -10.01 -12.49 -19.23
C ARG A 241 -10.86 -12.14 -18.00
N SER A 242 -10.77 -10.91 -17.50
CA SER A 242 -11.42 -10.51 -16.26
C SER A 242 -12.94 -10.37 -16.41
N THR A 243 -13.64 -10.76 -15.35
CA THR A 243 -15.10 -10.66 -15.26
C THR A 243 -15.53 -9.26 -14.78
N THR A 244 -16.84 -8.99 -14.84
CA THR A 244 -17.45 -7.78 -14.30
C THR A 244 -17.82 -7.89 -12.82
N ASP A 245 -17.51 -9.00 -12.15
CA ASP A 245 -17.75 -9.14 -10.72
C ASP A 245 -16.63 -8.47 -9.91
N HIS A 246 -17.00 -7.78 -8.84
CA HIS A 246 -16.08 -6.84 -8.15
C HIS A 246 -15.79 -7.19 -6.69
N GLY A 247 -16.58 -8.07 -6.09
CA GLY A 247 -16.45 -8.43 -4.68
C GLY A 247 -15.43 -9.55 -4.46
N VAL A 248 -14.80 -9.57 -3.28
CA VAL A 248 -13.91 -10.67 -2.88
C VAL A 248 -14.67 -11.97 -2.63
N TYR A 249 -16.00 -11.93 -2.51
CA TYR A 249 -16.86 -13.11 -2.33
C TYR A 249 -16.73 -14.11 -3.49
N GLN A 250 -16.37 -13.65 -4.69
CA GLN A 250 -16.19 -14.51 -5.87
C GLN A 250 -14.89 -15.34 -5.82
N LEU A 251 -13.93 -14.94 -4.98
CA LEU A 251 -12.65 -15.62 -4.86
C LEU A 251 -12.84 -16.95 -4.10
N PRO A 252 -11.96 -17.94 -4.30
CA PRO A 252 -11.92 -19.14 -3.47
C PRO A 252 -11.92 -18.79 -1.97
N SER A 253 -12.86 -19.33 -1.19
CA SER A 253 -13.03 -19.00 0.24
C SER A 253 -13.24 -17.49 0.51
N GLY A 254 -13.87 -16.78 -0.43
CA GLY A 254 -14.06 -15.33 -0.41
C GLY A 254 -14.92 -14.82 0.76
N ASP A 255 -15.88 -15.61 1.22
CA ASP A 255 -16.71 -15.30 2.40
C ASP A 255 -15.88 -15.30 3.70
N ILE A 256 -15.01 -16.31 3.88
CA ILE A 256 -14.09 -16.41 5.02
C ILE A 256 -13.09 -15.26 4.93
N TYR A 257 -12.52 -15.00 3.75
CA TYR A 257 -11.59 -13.90 3.55
C TYR A 257 -12.22 -12.54 3.87
N TYR A 258 -13.46 -12.31 3.43
CA TYR A 258 -14.18 -11.08 3.72
C TYR A 258 -14.41 -10.90 5.22
N ARG A 259 -14.81 -11.95 5.95
CA ARG A 259 -14.95 -11.90 7.42
C ARG A 259 -13.64 -11.56 8.11
N LEU A 260 -12.51 -12.16 7.69
CA LEU A 260 -11.19 -11.83 8.23
C LEU A 260 -10.81 -10.37 7.98
N CYS A 261 -11.08 -9.86 6.78
CA CYS A 261 -10.88 -8.44 6.46
C CYS A 261 -11.77 -7.52 7.30
N LEU A 262 -13.05 -7.90 7.49
CA LEU A 262 -14.01 -7.16 8.30
C LEU A 262 -13.53 -7.05 9.74
N GLN A 263 -13.18 -8.17 10.36
CA GLN A 263 -12.65 -8.21 11.73
C GLN A 263 -11.37 -7.39 11.86
N PHE A 264 -10.44 -7.51 10.91
CA PHE A 264 -9.20 -6.72 10.92
C PHE A 264 -9.45 -5.20 10.86
N HIS A 265 -10.39 -4.74 10.02
CA HIS A 265 -10.63 -3.32 9.82
C HIS A 265 -11.57 -2.68 10.85
N THR A 266 -12.47 -3.48 11.45
CA THR A 266 -13.52 -2.97 12.34
C THR A 266 -13.33 -3.41 13.79
N THR A 267 -12.46 -4.40 14.04
CA THR A 267 -12.21 -4.99 15.37
C THR A 267 -13.44 -5.56 16.07
N THR A 268 -14.53 -5.76 15.33
CA THR A 268 -15.78 -6.35 15.83
C THR A 268 -15.96 -7.76 15.29
N ASP A 269 -16.73 -8.56 16.03
CA ASP A 269 -17.17 -9.90 15.64
C ASP A 269 -18.54 -9.89 14.95
N MET A 270 -19.09 -8.70 14.65
CA MET A 270 -20.31 -8.55 13.87
C MET A 270 -20.16 -9.19 12.49
N THR A 271 -21.22 -9.88 12.07
CA THR A 271 -21.34 -10.47 10.73
C THR A 271 -21.45 -9.38 9.65
N PRO A 272 -21.13 -9.70 8.38
CA PRO A 272 -21.38 -8.80 7.25
C PRO A 272 -22.80 -8.22 7.21
N ASP A 273 -23.80 -9.04 7.47
CA ASP A 273 -25.21 -8.64 7.46
C ASP A 273 -25.53 -7.66 8.60
N GLU A 274 -25.04 -7.92 9.81
CA GLU A 274 -25.23 -7.02 10.95
C GLU A 274 -24.56 -5.66 10.70
N ILE A 275 -23.35 -5.64 10.12
CA ILE A 275 -22.68 -4.39 9.78
C ILE A 275 -23.42 -3.65 8.66
N HIS A 276 -23.94 -4.38 7.66
CA HIS A 276 -24.73 -3.77 6.59
C HIS A 276 -26.01 -3.12 7.14
N GLN A 277 -26.75 -3.83 7.99
CA GLN A 277 -27.97 -3.31 8.63
C GLN A 277 -27.69 -2.12 9.55
N LEU A 278 -26.60 -2.18 10.33
CA LEU A 278 -26.15 -1.04 11.12
C LEU A 278 -25.85 0.16 10.21
N GLY A 279 -25.15 -0.05 9.09
CA GLY A 279 -24.86 0.97 8.09
C GLY A 279 -26.11 1.64 7.55
N LEU A 280 -27.09 0.86 7.08
CA LEU A 280 -28.38 1.37 6.60
C LEU A 280 -29.09 2.23 7.67
N THR A 281 -29.11 1.74 8.91
CA THR A 281 -29.69 2.46 10.05
C THR A 281 -28.98 3.79 10.31
N GLN A 282 -27.63 3.82 10.24
CA GLN A 282 -26.88 5.06 10.43
C GLN A 282 -27.07 6.04 9.27
N VAL A 283 -27.13 5.57 8.02
CA VAL A 283 -27.38 6.42 6.85
C VAL A 283 -28.72 7.13 6.98
N ASP A 284 -29.81 6.39 7.25
CA ASP A 284 -31.15 6.97 7.43
C ASP A 284 -31.17 8.00 8.57
N LYS A 285 -30.58 7.66 9.72
CA LYS A 285 -30.48 8.56 10.88
C LYS A 285 -29.72 9.84 10.53
N ILE A 286 -28.56 9.74 9.89
CA ILE A 286 -27.72 10.88 9.53
C ILE A 286 -28.43 11.75 8.48
N GLN A 287 -29.06 11.15 7.47
CA GLN A 287 -29.85 11.89 6.48
C GLN A 287 -30.98 12.69 7.14
N LYS A 288 -31.74 12.09 8.07
CA LYS A 288 -32.78 12.81 8.84
C LYS A 288 -32.22 13.96 9.66
N GLN A 289 -31.05 13.77 10.29
CA GLN A 289 -30.37 14.84 11.04
C GLN A 289 -29.91 15.97 10.12
N ILE A 290 -29.32 15.66 8.95
CA ILE A 290 -28.92 16.66 7.95
C ILE A 290 -30.14 17.46 7.50
N LYS A 291 -31.22 16.79 7.07
CA LYS A 291 -32.47 17.46 6.65
C LYS A 291 -33.00 18.39 7.75
N THR A 292 -33.07 17.90 8.99
CA THR A 292 -33.53 18.70 10.14
C THR A 292 -32.65 19.92 10.40
N ASN A 293 -31.33 19.77 10.35
CA ASN A 293 -30.39 20.85 10.63
C ASN A 293 -30.33 21.88 9.51
N VAL A 294 -30.35 21.44 8.24
CA VAL A 294 -30.43 22.32 7.08
C VAL A 294 -31.71 23.16 7.14
N ILE A 295 -32.86 22.54 7.43
CA ILE A 295 -34.13 23.27 7.59
C ILE A 295 -34.01 24.31 8.72
N LYS A 296 -33.47 23.94 9.88
CA LYS A 296 -33.29 24.88 11.01
C LYS A 296 -32.33 26.03 10.72
N GLU A 297 -31.29 25.81 9.92
CA GLU A 297 -30.37 26.89 9.52
C GLU A 297 -31.00 27.81 8.46
N LEU A 298 -31.77 27.26 7.51
CA LEU A 298 -32.56 28.06 6.55
C LEU A 298 -33.61 28.94 7.25
N GLU A 299 -34.20 28.47 8.36
CA GLU A 299 -35.14 29.27 9.17
C GLU A 299 -34.46 30.41 9.96
N LYS A 300 -33.14 30.35 10.17
CA LYS A 300 -32.35 31.37 10.89
C LYS A 300 -31.75 32.43 9.98
N ASP A 301 -31.67 32.21 8.67
CA ASP A 301 -31.12 33.18 7.71
C ASP A 301 -32.08 34.38 7.53
N PRO A 302 -31.67 35.63 7.86
CA PRO A 302 -32.52 36.80 7.74
C PRO A 302 -33.01 37.09 6.31
N ILE A 303 -32.32 36.59 5.27
CA ILE A 303 -32.74 36.74 3.87
C ILE A 303 -33.98 35.86 3.58
N HIS A 304 -34.11 34.71 4.24
CA HIS A 304 -35.21 33.76 4.04
C HIS A 304 -36.42 34.04 4.95
N GLN A 305 -36.27 34.84 6.00
CA GLN A 305 -37.41 35.29 6.82
C GLN A 305 -38.37 36.22 6.07
N TYR A 306 -37.92 36.86 4.99
CA TYR A 306 -38.75 37.73 4.15
C TYR A 306 -39.51 37.01 3.02
N ASN A 307 -39.18 35.74 2.70
CA ASN A 307 -39.85 34.96 1.66
C ASN A 307 -40.33 33.60 2.20
N LYS A 308 -41.43 33.62 2.97
CA LYS A 308 -42.08 32.40 3.50
C LYS A 308 -42.40 31.33 2.45
N HIS A 309 -42.62 31.73 1.18
CA HIS A 309 -43.00 30.83 0.10
C HIS A 309 -41.82 30.01 -0.47
N ASP A 310 -40.61 30.57 -0.51
CA ASP A 310 -39.40 29.88 -1.00
C ASP A 310 -38.88 28.86 0.03
N VAL A 311 -39.07 29.15 1.32
CA VAL A 311 -38.78 28.21 2.41
C VAL A 311 -39.73 27.01 2.37
N GLU A 312 -41.02 27.20 2.10
CA GLU A 312 -41.97 26.08 1.95
C GLU A 312 -41.69 25.19 0.72
N ASN A 313 -41.28 25.78 -0.40
CA ASN A 313 -40.91 25.03 -1.61
C ASN A 313 -39.59 24.27 -1.42
N SER A 314 -38.58 24.89 -0.82
CA SER A 314 -37.31 24.22 -0.48
C SER A 314 -37.52 23.10 0.55
N ARG A 315 -38.43 23.31 1.51
CA ARG A 315 -38.82 22.31 2.50
C ARG A 315 -39.54 21.11 1.89
N LYS A 316 -40.42 21.30 0.90
CA LYS A 316 -41.06 20.20 0.17
C LYS A 316 -40.03 19.40 -0.65
N GLN A 317 -39.16 20.09 -1.39
CA GLN A 317 -38.15 19.45 -2.22
C GLN A 317 -37.15 18.60 -1.43
N ILE A 318 -36.75 19.04 -0.22
CA ILE A 318 -35.87 18.26 0.67
C ILE A 318 -36.60 17.07 1.33
N LEU A 319 -37.92 17.13 1.48
CA LEU A 319 -38.70 16.05 2.10
C LEU A 319 -39.09 14.96 1.08
N ASP A 320 -39.20 15.31 -0.20
CA ASP A 320 -39.66 14.42 -1.27
C ASP A 320 -38.53 13.66 -2.02
N ASP A 321 -37.26 14.08 -1.89
CA ASP A 321 -36.04 13.39 -2.39
C ASP A 321 -35.31 12.56 -1.30
#